data_AF-A0A9W9YLK9-F1
#
_entry.id   AF-A0A9W9YLK9-F1
#
_cell.length_a   1.000
_cell.length_b   1.000
_cell.length_c   1.000
_cell.angle_alpha   90.00
_cell.angle_beta   90.00
_cell.angle_gamma   90.00
#
_symmetry.space_group_name_H-M   'P 1'
#
loop_
_entity.id
_entity.type
_entity.pdbx_description
1 polymer ?
#
loop_
_entity_poly.entity_id
_entity_poly.type
_entity_poly.pdbx_seq_one_letter_code
_entity_poly.pdbx_strand_id
1 'polypeptide(L)'
;MRPINWTALLAAFLSFCKLVNAKGTLSIQLLDYNNPSSKDYNGGCCDCCGVLIGYCPANECDNFFRLFVATYPYTFFSALSPWTRWETHIIAEDSDSFYFPGYGHTVGAGLKNPLTYHFTGRWPGAFAIGLDVWDDDSGNILIGRADDLADHIEYDVANVPAQKDLQSAVAKSVTLTGKRSSTRILVRVYCDADYYGTDCYTYCIGRDDSTYGHYKCDDATGNKVCLTGWRGQDCKTRKYKLQGQLKKKVVQIKKI
;
A
#
# COMPACT_ATOMS: atom_id res chain seq x y z
N MET A 1 -32.10 -44.11 -7.97
CA MET A 1 -31.30 -42.88 -8.09
C MET A 1 -31.17 -42.28 -6.70
N ARG A 2 -29.94 -42.09 -6.18
CA ARG A 2 -29.74 -41.49 -4.84
C ARG A 2 -29.86 -39.96 -4.95
N PRO A 3 -30.56 -39.28 -4.02
CA PRO A 3 -30.71 -37.83 -4.07
C PRO A 3 -29.37 -37.14 -3.81
N ILE A 4 -29.03 -36.16 -4.65
CA ILE A 4 -27.85 -35.32 -4.49
C ILE A 4 -28.11 -34.39 -3.30
N ASN A 5 -27.26 -34.48 -2.26
CA ASN A 5 -27.37 -33.63 -1.09
C ASN A 5 -26.71 -32.27 -1.37
N TRP A 6 -27.52 -31.29 -1.80
CA TRP A 6 -27.07 -29.94 -2.14
C TRP A 6 -26.42 -29.19 -0.96
N THR A 7 -26.76 -29.54 0.29
CA THR A 7 -26.14 -28.92 1.48
C THR A 7 -24.67 -29.35 1.68
N ALA A 8 -24.36 -30.61 1.36
CA ALA A 8 -22.99 -31.12 1.41
C ALA A 8 -22.11 -30.54 0.29
N LEU A 9 -22.70 -30.24 -0.88
CA LEU A 9 -22.02 -29.56 -1.97
C LEU A 9 -21.71 -28.09 -1.64
N LEU A 10 -22.65 -27.36 -1.02
CA LEU A 10 -22.43 -25.98 -0.59
C LEU A 10 -21.38 -25.87 0.53
N ALA A 11 -21.42 -26.77 1.52
CA ALA A 11 -20.41 -26.83 2.59
C ALA A 11 -19.03 -27.23 2.06
N ALA A 12 -18.95 -28.14 1.08
CA ALA A 12 -17.70 -28.46 0.41
C ALA A 12 -17.17 -27.27 -0.41
N PHE A 13 -18.04 -26.52 -1.10
CA PHE A 13 -17.65 -25.33 -1.87
C PHE A 13 -17.12 -24.20 -0.98
N LEU A 14 -17.73 -24.00 0.20
CA LEU A 14 -17.27 -23.03 1.21
C LEU A 14 -15.96 -23.46 1.91
N SER A 15 -15.66 -24.76 1.97
CA SER A 15 -14.44 -25.30 2.60
C SER A 15 -13.18 -25.22 1.72
N PHE A 16 -13.30 -24.76 0.47
CA PHE A 16 -12.15 -24.58 -0.44
C PHE A 16 -11.65 -23.14 -0.57
N CYS A 17 -12.29 -22.16 0.08
CA CYS A 17 -11.67 -20.84 0.27
C CYS A 17 -10.63 -20.94 1.38
N LYS A 18 -9.42 -21.45 1.06
CA LYS A 18 -8.26 -21.14 1.89
C LYS A 18 -8.16 -19.62 1.94
N LEU A 19 -8.25 -19.05 3.15
CA LEU A 19 -7.97 -17.64 3.35
C LEU A 19 -6.54 -17.39 2.87
N VAL A 20 -6.43 -16.80 1.67
CA VAL A 20 -5.19 -16.32 1.08
C VAL A 20 -4.71 -15.23 2.01
N ASN A 21 -3.81 -15.58 2.93
CA ASN A 21 -3.19 -14.61 3.81
C ASN A 21 -1.98 -14.06 3.07
N ALA A 22 -2.02 -12.77 2.78
CA ALA A 22 -0.88 -11.96 2.37
C ALA A 22 -0.82 -10.79 3.34
N LYS A 23 0.38 -10.31 3.69
CA LYS A 23 0.48 -9.19 4.63
C LYS A 23 1.60 -8.25 4.23
N GLY A 24 1.30 -6.97 4.30
CA GLY A 24 2.25 -5.92 4.00
C GLY A 24 1.66 -4.55 4.22
N THR A 25 2.47 -3.56 3.88
CA THR A 25 2.18 -2.15 4.13
C THR A 25 2.36 -1.33 2.86
N LEU A 26 1.33 -0.54 2.53
CA LEU A 26 1.43 0.61 1.63
C LEU A 26 1.78 1.83 2.46
N SER A 27 2.86 2.53 2.09
CA SER A 27 3.35 3.75 2.75
C SER A 27 3.34 4.90 1.75
N ILE A 28 2.64 5.97 2.08
CA ILE A 28 2.49 7.18 1.26
C ILE A 28 3.03 8.35 2.07
N GLN A 29 4.18 8.87 1.65
CA GLN A 29 4.77 10.07 2.24
C GLN A 29 4.36 11.30 1.43
N LEU A 30 3.76 12.28 2.08
CA LEU A 30 3.48 13.59 1.51
C LEU A 30 4.78 14.41 1.54
N LEU A 31 5.13 15.10 0.45
CA LEU A 31 6.38 15.88 0.37
C LEU A 31 6.14 17.37 0.40
N ASP A 32 5.30 17.86 -0.50
CA ASP A 32 5.03 19.27 -0.70
C ASP A 32 3.65 19.48 -1.30
N TYR A 33 3.18 20.71 -1.19
CA TYR A 33 1.95 21.22 -1.77
C TYR A 33 2.24 22.57 -2.44
N ASN A 34 1.51 22.86 -3.52
CA ASN A 34 1.57 24.15 -4.21
C ASN A 34 0.23 24.47 -4.90
N ASN A 35 -0.44 25.55 -4.50
CA ASN A 35 -1.58 26.20 -5.16
C ASN A 35 -1.20 27.61 -5.62
N PRO A 36 -0.59 27.78 -6.80
CA PRO A 36 0.04 29.05 -7.20
C PRO A 36 -0.95 30.19 -7.48
N SER A 37 -2.26 29.92 -7.41
CA SER A 37 -3.29 30.91 -7.72
C SER A 37 -4.11 31.36 -6.52
N SER A 38 -3.91 30.75 -5.34
CA SER A 38 -4.69 31.03 -4.12
C SER A 38 -6.20 30.86 -4.35
N LYS A 39 -6.57 29.92 -5.23
CA LYS A 39 -7.96 29.72 -5.68
C LYS A 39 -8.53 28.42 -5.20
N ASP A 40 -9.83 28.47 -4.90
CA ASP A 40 -10.66 27.31 -4.66
C ASP A 40 -10.93 26.51 -5.96
N TYR A 41 -11.56 25.35 -5.83
CA TYR A 41 -11.89 24.47 -6.94
C TYR A 41 -12.80 25.16 -7.98
N ASN A 42 -13.72 26.03 -7.55
CA ASN A 42 -14.66 26.78 -8.39
C ASN A 42 -14.04 28.04 -9.03
N GLY A 43 -12.85 28.45 -8.58
CA GLY A 43 -12.11 29.63 -9.06
C GLY A 43 -12.33 30.90 -8.25
N GLY A 44 -13.00 30.81 -7.10
CA GLY A 44 -12.97 31.83 -6.06
C GLY A 44 -11.61 31.87 -5.36
N CYS A 45 -11.40 32.83 -4.48
CA CYS A 45 -10.23 32.85 -3.60
C CYS A 45 -10.54 32.02 -2.37
N CYS A 46 -9.53 31.32 -1.84
CA CYS A 46 -9.63 30.59 -0.57
C CYS A 46 -10.12 31.53 0.53
N ASP A 47 -9.35 32.60 0.78
CA ASP A 47 -9.75 33.61 1.75
C ASP A 47 -10.48 34.81 1.16
N CYS A 48 -11.35 35.40 1.98
CA CYS A 48 -12.13 36.57 1.60
C CYS A 48 -11.29 37.87 1.52
N CYS A 49 -11.83 38.85 0.78
CA CYS A 49 -11.42 40.28 0.67
C CYS A 49 -10.63 40.74 -0.58
N GLY A 50 -10.75 40.06 -1.72
CA GLY A 50 -10.33 40.59 -3.03
C GLY A 50 -11.38 41.50 -3.68
N VAL A 51 -11.38 42.81 -3.39
CA VAL A 51 -12.33 43.80 -3.96
C VAL A 51 -12.02 44.18 -5.43
N LEU A 52 -11.08 43.48 -6.09
CA LEU A 52 -10.66 43.73 -7.47
C LEU A 52 -10.75 42.45 -8.31
N ILE A 53 -11.50 42.54 -9.41
CA ILE A 53 -11.87 41.46 -10.33
C ILE A 53 -10.64 40.63 -10.74
N GLY A 54 -10.59 39.36 -10.29
CA GLY A 54 -9.69 38.33 -10.83
C GLY A 54 -8.37 38.08 -10.07
N TYR A 55 -8.07 38.83 -9.00
CA TYR A 55 -6.86 38.68 -8.20
C TYR A 55 -7.20 38.35 -6.74
N CYS A 56 -6.61 37.27 -6.21
CA CYS A 56 -6.69 36.93 -4.79
C CYS A 56 -5.59 37.71 -4.06
N PRO A 57 -5.93 38.67 -3.18
CA PRO A 57 -4.95 39.34 -2.33
C PRO A 57 -4.28 38.32 -1.40
N ALA A 58 -3.19 38.72 -0.73
CA ALA A 58 -2.25 37.88 0.01
C ALA A 58 -2.81 37.22 1.29
N ASN A 59 -4.02 36.67 1.21
CA ASN A 59 -4.58 35.75 2.18
C ASN A 59 -4.53 34.37 1.48
N GLU A 60 -3.59 33.55 1.91
CA GLU A 60 -3.26 32.25 1.35
C GLU A 60 -4.10 31.18 2.09
N CYS A 61 -4.34 30.00 1.51
CA CYS A 61 -5.30 29.06 2.12
C CYS A 61 -4.76 28.39 3.42
N ASP A 62 -5.67 28.06 4.35
CA ASP A 62 -5.48 27.26 5.56
C ASP A 62 -5.66 25.76 5.25
N ASN A 63 -4.64 25.17 4.60
CA ASN A 63 -4.79 23.90 3.91
C ASN A 63 -4.79 22.67 4.85
N PHE A 64 -5.85 21.86 4.77
CA PHE A 64 -5.87 20.48 5.25
C PHE A 64 -6.25 19.49 4.15
N PHE A 65 -5.92 18.21 4.35
CA PHE A 65 -5.96 17.21 3.29
C PHE A 65 -6.78 15.99 3.70
N ARG A 66 -7.70 15.57 2.83
CA ARG A 66 -8.39 14.28 2.92
C ARG A 66 -7.84 13.35 1.86
N LEU A 67 -7.23 12.25 2.28
CA LEU A 67 -6.68 11.23 1.39
C LEU A 67 -7.48 9.94 1.50
N PHE A 68 -7.74 9.29 0.38
CA PHE A 68 -8.28 7.94 0.37
C PHE A 68 -7.60 7.08 -0.68
N VAL A 69 -7.48 5.79 -0.36
CA VAL A 69 -6.89 4.79 -1.27
C VAL A 69 -7.98 3.78 -1.63
N ALA A 70 -8.05 3.41 -2.90
CA ALA A 70 -9.00 2.46 -3.43
C ALA A 70 -8.36 1.51 -4.46
N THR A 71 -9.15 0.55 -4.92
CA THR A 71 -8.75 -0.38 -5.99
C THR A 71 -8.47 0.36 -7.30
N TYR A 72 -7.39 -0.01 -7.99
CA TYR A 72 -7.08 0.42 -9.35
C TYR A 72 -7.92 -0.34 -10.41
N PRO A 73 -8.30 0.28 -11.55
CA PRO A 73 -8.22 1.72 -11.79
C PRO A 73 -9.31 2.45 -11.01
N TYR A 74 -9.13 3.76 -10.83
CA TYR A 74 -10.18 4.61 -10.26
C TYR A 74 -11.42 4.57 -11.16
N THR A 75 -12.41 3.77 -10.76
CA THR A 75 -13.74 3.80 -11.36
C THR A 75 -14.67 4.26 -10.26
N PHE A 76 -15.45 5.30 -10.52
CA PHE A 76 -16.37 5.95 -9.56
C PHE A 76 -17.30 4.96 -8.82
N PHE A 77 -17.44 3.72 -9.31
CA PHE A 77 -18.15 2.62 -8.66
C PHE A 77 -17.36 1.89 -7.53
N SER A 78 -16.02 1.96 -7.49
CA SER A 78 -15.19 1.37 -6.41
C SER A 78 -14.83 2.37 -5.29
N ALA A 79 -14.91 3.68 -5.56
CA ALA A 79 -14.62 4.73 -4.58
C ALA A 79 -15.62 4.79 -3.40
N LEU A 80 -16.76 4.09 -3.50
CA LEU A 80 -17.74 3.95 -2.42
C LEU A 80 -17.24 3.11 -1.23
N SER A 81 -16.12 2.38 -1.37
CA SER A 81 -15.50 1.64 -0.27
C SER A 81 -13.97 1.71 -0.37
N PRO A 82 -13.36 2.82 0.11
CA PRO A 82 -11.91 2.93 0.12
C PRO A 82 -11.31 1.85 1.02
N TRP A 83 -10.10 1.39 0.67
CA TRP A 83 -9.30 0.54 1.55
C TRP A 83 -9.03 1.25 2.88
N THR A 84 -8.82 2.58 2.82
CA THR A 84 -8.61 3.44 3.98
C THR A 84 -8.77 4.91 3.61
N ARG A 85 -8.98 5.76 4.63
CA ARG A 85 -9.10 7.21 4.54
C ARG A 85 -8.30 7.85 5.67
N TRP A 86 -7.64 8.96 5.37
CA TRP A 86 -6.94 9.82 6.31
C TRP A 86 -7.39 11.26 6.14
N GLU A 87 -7.32 12.01 7.23
CA GLU A 87 -7.56 13.45 7.26
C GLU A 87 -6.47 14.08 8.13
N THR A 88 -5.74 15.04 7.57
CA THR A 88 -4.73 15.78 8.33
C THR A 88 -5.40 16.88 9.15
N HIS A 89 -4.68 17.42 10.14
CA HIS A 89 -4.96 18.80 10.57
C HIS A 89 -4.57 19.81 9.47
N ILE A 90 -4.85 21.08 9.71
CA ILE A 90 -4.29 22.21 8.95
C ILE A 90 -2.77 22.08 8.99
N ILE A 91 -2.13 21.92 7.84
CA ILE A 91 -0.69 21.70 7.74
C ILE A 91 0.07 23.02 7.72
N ALA A 92 -0.49 24.01 7.05
CA ALA A 92 0.03 25.35 6.99
C ALA A 92 -1.14 26.34 6.99
N GLU A 93 -1.04 27.34 7.85
CA GLU A 93 -1.92 28.50 7.90
C GLU A 93 -1.36 29.57 6.96
N ASP A 94 -2.23 30.31 6.27
CA ASP A 94 -1.84 31.35 5.31
C ASP A 94 -0.70 30.89 4.38
N SER A 95 -0.81 29.69 3.78
CA SER A 95 0.25 29.19 2.91
C SER A 95 -0.20 28.40 1.69
N ASP A 96 0.12 28.91 0.50
CA ASP A 96 -0.15 28.24 -0.77
C ASP A 96 0.97 27.30 -1.26
N SER A 97 2.13 27.32 -0.61
CA SER A 97 3.29 26.51 -1.01
C SER A 97 4.14 26.13 0.19
N PHE A 98 4.13 24.85 0.57
CA PHE A 98 4.85 24.36 1.74
C PHE A 98 5.33 22.93 1.58
N TYR A 99 6.23 22.53 2.49
CA TYR A 99 6.65 21.14 2.67
C TYR A 99 5.89 20.52 3.83
N PHE A 100 5.45 19.28 3.65
CA PHE A 100 4.85 18.53 4.75
C PHE A 100 5.90 18.20 5.83
N PRO A 101 5.47 18.00 7.09
CA PRO A 101 6.34 17.48 8.14
C PRO A 101 7.10 16.23 7.69
N GLY A 102 8.41 16.15 7.99
CA GLY A 102 9.27 15.07 7.52
C GLY A 102 8.90 13.67 8.03
N TYR A 103 9.68 12.66 7.64
CA TYR A 103 9.46 11.26 8.02
C TYR A 103 9.37 11.08 9.55
N GLY A 104 8.32 10.42 10.03
CA GLY A 104 8.04 10.16 11.45
C GLY A 104 7.38 11.31 12.20
N HIS A 105 7.28 12.50 11.59
CA HIS A 105 6.61 13.65 12.18
C HIS A 105 5.09 13.54 12.02
N THR A 106 4.36 14.25 12.89
CA THR A 106 2.89 14.23 12.92
C THR A 106 2.32 15.08 11.78
N VAL A 107 1.20 14.64 11.20
CA VAL A 107 0.35 15.43 10.29
C VAL A 107 -1.05 15.63 10.89
N GLY A 108 -1.15 15.55 12.21
CA GLY A 108 -2.38 15.85 12.96
C GLY A 108 -3.18 14.59 13.30
N ALA A 109 -4.12 14.70 14.26
CA ALA A 109 -5.04 13.64 14.65
C ALA A 109 -4.41 12.26 14.94
N GLY A 110 -3.16 12.23 15.42
CA GLY A 110 -2.41 10.98 15.67
C GLY A 110 -1.80 10.34 14.41
N LEU A 111 -1.97 10.94 13.24
CA LEU A 111 -1.35 10.51 12.00
C LEU A 111 0.12 10.95 11.91
N LYS A 112 0.90 10.14 11.21
CA LYS A 112 2.30 10.42 10.89
C LYS A 112 2.46 10.60 9.39
N ASN A 113 3.52 11.29 8.99
CA ASN A 113 4.03 11.22 7.63
C ASN A 113 5.22 10.24 7.60
N PRO A 114 5.17 9.11 6.89
CA PRO A 114 4.16 8.69 5.91
C PRO A 114 2.85 8.16 6.52
N LEU A 115 1.76 8.30 5.76
CA LEU A 115 0.50 7.60 5.97
C LEU A 115 0.65 6.12 5.60
N THR A 116 0.18 5.22 6.46
CA THR A 116 0.39 3.78 6.30
C THR A 116 -0.91 2.98 6.31
N TYR A 117 -1.08 2.12 5.31
CA TYR A 117 -2.17 1.15 5.20
C TYR A 117 -1.63 -0.27 5.27
N HIS A 118 -2.12 -1.05 6.24
CA HIS A 118 -1.77 -2.46 6.39
C HIS A 118 -2.81 -3.33 5.67
N PHE A 119 -2.40 -4.07 4.65
CA PHE A 119 -3.27 -4.93 3.87
C PHE A 119 -3.14 -6.40 4.31
N THR A 120 -4.23 -7.16 4.18
CA THR A 120 -4.29 -8.60 4.50
C THR A 120 -4.60 -9.47 3.27
N GLY A 121 -4.75 -8.86 2.09
CA GLY A 121 -4.93 -9.51 0.80
C GLY A 121 -3.70 -9.36 -0.09
N ARG A 122 -3.63 -10.14 -1.17
CA ARG A 122 -2.52 -10.10 -2.13
C ARG A 122 -2.37 -8.68 -2.68
N TRP A 123 -1.16 -8.12 -2.64
CA TRP A 123 -0.93 -6.77 -3.15
C TRP A 123 -1.10 -6.75 -4.68
N PRO A 124 -1.98 -5.90 -5.22
CA PRO A 124 -2.34 -5.92 -6.64
C PRO A 124 -1.29 -5.29 -7.57
N GLY A 125 -0.22 -4.66 -7.04
CA GLY A 125 0.79 -3.98 -7.85
C GLY A 125 0.43 -2.55 -8.28
N ALA A 126 -0.79 -2.09 -7.98
CA ALA A 126 -1.29 -0.78 -8.31
C ALA A 126 -2.44 -0.38 -7.36
N PHE A 127 -2.68 0.92 -7.20
CA PHE A 127 -3.83 1.44 -6.46
C PHE A 127 -4.30 2.76 -7.06
N ALA A 128 -5.53 3.14 -6.74
CA ALA A 128 -6.05 4.47 -7.02
C ALA A 128 -5.95 5.32 -5.75
N ILE A 129 -5.62 6.60 -5.90
CA ILE A 129 -5.58 7.59 -4.83
C ILE A 129 -6.51 8.74 -5.15
N GLY A 130 -7.29 9.15 -4.15
CA GLY A 130 -8.03 10.40 -4.16
C GLY A 130 -7.47 11.34 -3.10
N LEU A 131 -7.38 12.62 -3.44
CA LEU A 131 -6.89 13.69 -2.58
C LEU A 131 -7.84 14.88 -2.72
N ASP A 132 -8.52 15.22 -1.63
CA ASP A 132 -9.20 16.50 -1.50
C ASP A 132 -8.32 17.44 -0.70
N VAL A 133 -8.19 18.68 -1.18
CA VAL A 133 -7.53 19.77 -0.46
C VAL A 133 -8.61 20.75 -0.06
N TRP A 134 -8.63 21.10 1.21
CA TRP A 134 -9.64 21.97 1.81
C TRP A 134 -8.97 23.14 2.50
N ASP A 135 -9.66 24.27 2.47
CA ASP A 135 -9.35 25.50 3.18
C ASP A 135 -10.22 25.57 4.45
N ASP A 136 -9.63 25.74 5.64
CA ASP A 136 -10.39 25.82 6.90
C ASP A 136 -10.83 27.25 7.21
N ASP A 137 -12.11 27.55 7.01
CA ASP A 137 -12.69 28.86 7.34
C ASP A 137 -13.19 28.99 8.79
N SER A 138 -12.96 27.97 9.63
CA SER A 138 -13.56 27.84 10.97
C SER A 138 -13.22 29.00 11.93
N GLY A 139 -12.21 29.83 11.61
CA GLY A 139 -11.79 31.01 12.37
C GLY A 139 -12.51 32.32 12.02
N ASN A 140 -13.26 32.40 10.90
CA ASN A 140 -13.77 33.67 10.39
C ASN A 140 -15.23 33.93 10.80
N ILE A 141 -15.45 34.80 11.79
CA ILE A 141 -16.79 35.09 12.37
C ILE A 141 -17.72 35.87 11.41
N LEU A 142 -17.18 36.50 10.36
CA LEU A 142 -17.92 37.47 9.56
C LEU A 142 -18.44 36.96 8.20
N ILE A 143 -17.83 35.95 7.57
CA ILE A 143 -18.25 35.47 6.24
C ILE A 143 -17.83 34.00 6.07
N GLY A 144 -18.80 33.09 5.87
CA GLY A 144 -18.55 31.67 5.56
C GLY A 144 -18.29 30.81 6.79
N ARG A 145 -18.89 29.61 6.87
CA ARG A 145 -18.65 28.61 7.93
C ARG A 145 -18.41 27.22 7.33
N ALA A 146 -18.12 27.17 6.04
CA ALA A 146 -18.05 25.94 5.28
C ALA A 146 -16.71 25.94 4.59
N ASP A 147 -15.83 25.04 5.02
CA ASP A 147 -14.53 24.79 4.42
C ASP A 147 -14.63 24.80 2.90
N ASP A 148 -13.81 25.61 2.22
CA ASP A 148 -13.81 25.69 0.78
C ASP A 148 -12.92 24.60 0.16
N LEU A 149 -13.47 23.83 -0.77
CA LEU A 149 -12.71 22.82 -1.49
C LEU A 149 -11.72 23.52 -2.43
N ALA A 150 -10.42 23.43 -2.13
CA ALA A 150 -9.37 23.96 -2.97
C ALA A 150 -9.12 23.10 -4.22
N ASP A 151 -9.07 21.78 -4.06
CA ASP A 151 -8.91 20.87 -5.19
C ASP A 151 -9.44 19.46 -4.92
N HIS A 152 -9.74 18.75 -6.00
CA HIS A 152 -10.08 17.33 -5.98
C HIS A 152 -9.25 16.60 -7.02
N ILE A 153 -8.41 15.68 -6.57
CA ILE A 153 -7.44 14.98 -7.42
C ILE A 153 -7.68 13.48 -7.33
N GLU A 154 -7.92 12.87 -8.49
CA GLU A 154 -8.00 11.42 -8.66
C GLU A 154 -6.81 10.97 -9.49
N TYR A 155 -6.07 9.97 -9.02
CA TYR A 155 -4.87 9.51 -9.72
C TYR A 155 -4.68 8.00 -9.58
N ASP A 156 -4.20 7.40 -10.67
CA ASP A 156 -3.96 5.96 -10.78
C ASP A 156 -2.45 5.67 -10.65
N VAL A 157 -2.07 5.05 -9.53
CA VAL A 157 -0.67 4.71 -9.22
C VAL A 157 -0.38 3.26 -9.61
N ALA A 158 0.05 3.05 -10.85
CA ALA A 158 0.41 1.73 -11.39
C ALA A 158 1.87 1.34 -11.12
N ASN A 159 2.23 0.07 -11.34
CA ASN A 159 3.60 -0.46 -11.33
C ASN A 159 4.37 -0.17 -10.02
N VAL A 160 3.80 -0.56 -8.89
CA VAL A 160 4.41 -0.42 -7.56
C VAL A 160 4.51 -1.80 -6.91
N PRO A 161 5.45 -2.67 -7.32
CA PRO A 161 5.60 -3.99 -6.72
C PRO A 161 6.05 -3.87 -5.26
N ALA A 162 5.57 -4.77 -4.41
CA ALA A 162 6.05 -4.85 -3.04
C ALA A 162 7.51 -5.30 -2.99
N GLN A 163 8.25 -4.79 -2.02
CA GLN A 163 9.61 -5.22 -1.68
C GLN A 163 9.60 -6.04 -0.38
N LYS A 164 10.73 -6.68 -0.07
CA LYS A 164 10.84 -7.58 1.09
C LYS A 164 10.50 -6.88 2.41
N ASP A 165 11.05 -5.69 2.63
CA ASP A 165 10.93 -4.93 3.87
C ASP A 165 11.11 -3.43 3.61
N LEU A 166 10.91 -2.62 4.65
CA LEU A 166 11.03 -1.16 4.55
C LEU A 166 12.44 -0.72 4.11
N GLN A 167 13.49 -1.45 4.52
CA GLN A 167 14.88 -1.11 4.22
C GLN A 167 15.22 -1.30 2.73
N SER A 168 14.64 -2.34 2.10
CA SER A 168 14.78 -2.62 0.68
C SER A 168 13.73 -1.92 -0.20
N ALA A 169 12.70 -1.33 0.41
CA ALA A 169 11.62 -0.65 -0.30
C ALA A 169 12.09 0.59 -1.07
N VAL A 170 12.10 0.47 -2.40
CA VAL A 170 12.38 1.60 -3.31
C VAL A 170 11.16 2.52 -3.36
N ALA A 171 11.39 3.82 -3.12
CA ALA A 171 10.33 4.82 -3.27
C ALA A 171 10.05 5.12 -4.74
N LYS A 172 8.76 5.14 -5.09
CA LYS A 172 8.27 5.73 -6.32
C LYS A 172 7.78 7.15 -6.04
N SER A 173 8.40 8.14 -6.68
CA SER A 173 7.91 9.51 -6.63
C SER A 173 6.77 9.70 -7.64
N VAL A 174 5.66 10.29 -7.19
CA VAL A 174 4.49 10.61 -8.02
C VAL A 174 4.12 12.07 -7.74
N THR A 175 3.81 12.82 -8.79
CA THR A 175 3.22 14.16 -8.66
C THR A 175 1.73 14.04 -8.92
N LEU A 176 0.92 14.35 -7.92
CA LEU A 176 -0.52 14.47 -8.04
C LEU A 176 -0.80 15.88 -8.51
N THR A 177 -1.43 16.02 -9.68
CA THR A 177 -1.75 17.32 -10.27
C THR A 177 -3.26 17.43 -10.44
N GLY A 178 -3.83 18.43 -9.77
CA GLY A 178 -5.24 18.74 -9.82
C GLY A 178 -5.57 19.88 -10.76
N LYS A 179 -6.76 20.45 -10.54
CA LYS A 179 -7.24 21.61 -11.30
C LYS A 179 -6.56 22.91 -10.85
N ARG A 180 -6.20 23.01 -9.57
CA ARG A 180 -5.67 24.21 -8.92
C ARG A 180 -4.27 24.00 -8.36
N SER A 181 -4.02 22.81 -7.82
CA SER A 181 -2.84 22.54 -7.02
C SER A 181 -2.07 21.31 -7.50
N SER A 182 -0.87 21.14 -6.95
CA SER A 182 -0.08 19.94 -7.13
C SER A 182 0.63 19.54 -5.84
N THR A 183 0.76 18.23 -5.61
CA THR A 183 1.41 17.64 -4.44
C THR A 183 2.30 16.50 -4.88
N ARG A 184 3.57 16.48 -4.44
CA ARG A 184 4.42 15.30 -4.63
C ARG A 184 4.28 14.31 -3.48
N ILE A 185 4.28 13.03 -3.82
CA ILE A 185 4.26 11.93 -2.86
C ILE A 185 5.40 10.94 -3.13
N LEU A 186 5.87 10.25 -2.08
CA LEU A 186 6.68 9.05 -2.20
C LEU A 186 5.86 7.84 -1.78
N VAL A 187 5.78 6.87 -2.66
CA VAL A 187 5.09 5.61 -2.43
C VAL A 187 6.10 4.50 -2.20
N ARG A 188 5.94 3.74 -1.12
CA ARG A 188 6.64 2.49 -0.86
C ARG A 188 5.64 1.39 -0.56
N VAL A 189 5.92 0.18 -1.03
CA VAL A 189 5.16 -1.01 -0.67
C VAL A 189 6.15 -2.08 -0.23
N TYR A 190 5.90 -2.67 0.92
CA TYR A 190 6.76 -3.72 1.48
C TYR A 190 5.95 -4.75 2.23
N CYS A 191 6.50 -5.96 2.32
CA CYS A 191 5.87 -7.05 3.00
C CYS A 191 6.08 -6.99 4.51
N ASP A 192 5.11 -7.54 5.24
CA ASP A 192 5.29 -7.79 6.67
C ASP A 192 6.30 -8.93 6.87
N ALA A 193 6.76 -9.09 8.11
CA ALA A 193 7.71 -10.15 8.45
C ALA A 193 7.23 -11.52 7.95
N ASP A 194 8.16 -12.28 7.35
CA ASP A 194 7.96 -13.61 6.79
C ASP A 194 7.06 -13.67 5.53
N TYR A 195 6.59 -12.55 4.99
CA TYR A 195 5.92 -12.48 3.70
C TYR A 195 6.87 -11.95 2.62
N TYR A 196 6.75 -12.49 1.41
CA TYR A 196 7.66 -12.24 0.30
C TYR A 196 6.93 -12.22 -1.03
N GLY A 197 7.68 -11.87 -2.08
CA GLY A 197 7.17 -11.69 -3.43
C GLY A 197 6.71 -10.26 -3.67
N THR A 198 6.56 -9.92 -4.94
CA THR A 198 6.11 -8.58 -5.38
C THR A 198 4.67 -8.26 -4.99
N ASP A 199 3.97 -9.22 -4.37
CA ASP A 199 2.58 -9.20 -3.99
C ASP A 199 2.35 -9.58 -2.51
N CYS A 200 3.43 -9.79 -1.75
CA CYS A 200 3.44 -10.22 -0.35
C CYS A 200 2.60 -11.46 -0.04
N TYR A 201 2.43 -12.34 -1.01
CA TYR A 201 1.61 -13.53 -0.85
C TYR A 201 2.38 -14.72 -0.27
N THR A 202 3.68 -14.81 -0.53
CA THR A 202 4.44 -16.01 -0.16
C THR A 202 4.89 -15.93 1.29
N TYR A 203 4.30 -16.73 2.17
CA TYR A 203 4.74 -16.86 3.56
C TYR A 203 5.86 -17.89 3.73
N CYS A 204 6.97 -17.50 4.35
CA CYS A 204 8.11 -18.38 4.61
C CYS A 204 8.87 -18.00 5.88
N ILE A 205 9.06 -18.98 6.77
CA ILE A 205 10.01 -18.90 7.88
C ILE A 205 11.08 -19.96 7.65
N GLY A 206 12.34 -19.55 7.63
CA GLY A 206 13.48 -20.47 7.51
C GLY A 206 13.52 -21.47 8.67
N ARG A 207 13.85 -22.73 8.38
CA ARG A 207 13.89 -23.82 9.37
C ARG A 207 15.10 -24.70 9.17
N ASP A 208 15.59 -25.28 10.25
CA ASP A 208 16.67 -26.26 10.24
C ASP A 208 16.38 -27.39 11.24
N ASP A 209 15.26 -28.09 11.01
CA ASP A 209 14.80 -29.16 11.89
C ASP A 209 14.21 -30.34 11.10
N SER A 210 14.22 -31.52 11.73
CA SER A 210 13.80 -32.77 11.10
C SER A 210 12.29 -32.85 10.84
N THR A 211 11.48 -32.10 11.58
CA THR A 211 10.02 -32.14 11.50
C THR A 211 9.51 -31.32 10.33
N TYR A 212 10.08 -30.14 10.11
CA TYR A 212 9.57 -29.15 9.18
C TYR A 212 10.50 -28.86 8.00
N GLY A 213 11.78 -29.23 8.08
CA GLY A 213 12.73 -29.18 6.97
C GLY A 213 13.94 -28.30 7.25
N HIS A 214 14.84 -28.31 6.26
CA HIS A 214 16.15 -27.65 6.35
C HIS A 214 16.32 -26.68 5.18
N TYR A 215 15.84 -25.45 5.35
CA TYR A 215 15.81 -24.42 4.30
C TYR A 215 15.88 -23.00 4.86
N LYS A 216 16.38 -22.09 4.04
CA LYS A 216 16.16 -20.65 4.19
C LYS A 216 15.11 -20.18 3.19
N CYS A 217 14.58 -18.98 3.38
CA CYS A 217 13.67 -18.35 2.43
C CYS A 217 14.48 -17.53 1.41
N ASP A 218 14.07 -17.57 0.16
CA ASP A 218 14.59 -16.67 -0.87
C ASP A 218 14.11 -15.24 -0.59
N ASP A 219 15.02 -14.26 -0.59
CA ASP A 219 14.71 -12.88 -0.18
C ASP A 219 13.75 -12.16 -1.14
N ALA A 220 13.72 -12.54 -2.42
CA ALA A 220 12.85 -11.91 -3.41
C ALA A 220 11.48 -12.58 -3.49
N THR A 221 11.44 -13.92 -3.41
CA THR A 221 10.24 -14.71 -3.71
C THR A 221 9.63 -15.42 -2.51
N GLY A 222 10.38 -15.60 -1.42
CA GLY A 222 9.99 -16.42 -0.26
C GLY A 222 10.02 -17.92 -0.53
N ASN A 223 10.50 -18.36 -1.69
CA ASN A 223 10.61 -19.79 -1.99
C ASN A 223 11.62 -20.46 -1.06
N LYS A 224 11.35 -21.72 -0.69
CA LYS A 224 12.26 -22.51 0.14
C LYS A 224 13.53 -22.84 -0.63
N VAL A 225 14.67 -22.42 -0.09
CA VAL A 225 16.01 -22.76 -0.59
C VAL A 225 16.64 -23.76 0.38
N CYS A 226 16.73 -25.02 -0.05
CA CYS A 226 17.27 -26.08 0.82
C CYS A 226 18.71 -25.82 1.24
N LEU A 227 19.00 -26.06 2.53
CA LEU A 227 20.34 -26.01 3.08
C LEU A 227 21.23 -27.10 2.46
N THR A 228 22.54 -26.91 2.57
CA THR A 228 23.53 -27.85 2.01
C THR A 228 23.27 -29.27 2.50
N GLY A 229 23.21 -30.21 1.55
CA GLY A 229 22.93 -31.62 1.83
C GLY A 229 21.44 -31.99 1.88
N TRP A 230 20.51 -31.05 1.70
CA TRP A 230 19.05 -31.28 1.68
C TRP A 230 18.42 -31.00 0.32
N ARG A 231 17.29 -31.65 0.04
CA ARG A 231 16.53 -31.52 -1.21
C ARG A 231 15.04 -31.87 -1.03
N GLY A 232 14.28 -31.66 -2.11
CA GLY A 232 12.83 -31.87 -2.16
C GLY A 232 12.07 -30.59 -1.83
N GLN A 233 10.78 -30.57 -2.14
CA GLN A 233 9.92 -29.39 -1.99
C GLN A 233 9.93 -28.80 -0.58
N ASP A 234 10.02 -29.66 0.45
CA ASP A 234 10.09 -29.24 1.86
C ASP A 234 11.50 -29.37 2.46
N CYS A 235 12.51 -29.68 1.65
CA CYS A 235 13.90 -29.81 2.11
C CYS A 235 14.10 -30.81 3.27
N LYS A 236 13.28 -31.88 3.32
CA LYS A 236 13.34 -32.95 4.33
C LYS A 236 14.15 -34.17 3.91
N THR A 237 14.66 -34.21 2.68
CA THR A 237 15.40 -35.37 2.17
C THR A 237 16.90 -35.07 2.09
N ARG A 238 17.73 -35.88 2.75
CA ARG A 238 19.20 -35.83 2.59
C ARG A 238 19.60 -36.22 1.16
N LYS A 239 20.47 -35.43 0.52
CA LYS A 239 21.04 -35.72 -0.82
C LYS A 239 21.78 -37.07 -0.84
N TYR A 240 22.47 -37.44 0.24
CA TYR A 240 23.30 -38.65 0.31
C TYR A 240 22.55 -39.98 0.46
N LYS A 241 21.24 -39.98 0.74
CA LYS A 241 20.46 -41.24 0.82
C LYS A 241 20.32 -41.94 -0.54
N LEU A 242 20.40 -41.22 -1.67
CA LEU A 242 20.32 -41.81 -3.00
C LEU A 242 21.62 -42.54 -3.43
N GLN A 243 22.79 -42.01 -3.09
CA GLN A 243 24.06 -42.62 -3.50
C GLN A 243 24.34 -43.93 -2.77
N GLY A 244 23.98 -44.04 -1.48
CA GLY A 244 24.09 -45.29 -0.73
C GLY A 244 23.13 -46.38 -1.22
N GLN A 245 21.92 -46.01 -1.67
CA GLN A 245 20.95 -46.95 -2.24
C GLN A 245 21.31 -47.37 -3.67
N LEU A 246 21.80 -46.46 -4.52
CA LEU A 246 22.34 -46.78 -5.84
C LEU A 246 23.57 -47.69 -5.74
N LYS A 247 24.51 -47.41 -4.82
CA LYS A 247 25.65 -48.30 -4.58
C LYS A 247 25.21 -49.69 -4.12
N LYS A 248 24.23 -49.80 -3.21
CA LYS A 248 23.67 -51.11 -2.79
C LYS A 248 22.98 -51.86 -3.93
N LYS A 249 22.20 -51.17 -4.78
CA LYS A 249 21.56 -51.77 -5.96
C LYS A 249 22.57 -52.26 -7.01
N VAL A 250 23.62 -51.47 -7.29
CA VAL A 250 24.69 -51.86 -8.22
C VAL A 250 25.48 -53.08 -7.71
N VAL A 251 25.73 -53.16 -6.40
CA VAL A 251 26.39 -54.34 -5.79
C VAL A 251 25.50 -55.59 -5.87
N GLN A 252 24.16 -55.45 -5.75
CA GLN A 252 23.23 -56.58 -5.93
C GLN A 252 23.15 -57.07 -7.37
N ILE A 253 23.19 -56.18 -8.37
CA ILE A 253 23.11 -56.56 -9.80
C ILE A 253 24.40 -57.26 -10.27
N LYS A 254 25.56 -56.92 -9.69
CA LYS A 254 26.85 -57.59 -10.00
C LYS A 254 27.04 -58.96 -9.31
N LYS A 255 26.06 -59.44 -8.54
CA LYS A 255 26.09 -60.73 -7.83
C LYS A 255 25.18 -61.81 -8.46
N ILE A 256 24.69 -61.56 -9.67
CA ILE A 256 23.95 -62.51 -10.52
C ILE A 256 24.81 -62.76 -11.75
#